data_AF-A0AAV8XHX6-F1
#
_entry.id   AF-A0AAV8XHX6-F1
#
_cell.length_a   1.000
_cell.length_b   1.000
_cell.length_c   1.000
_cell.angle_alpha   90.00
_cell.angle_beta   90.00
_cell.angle_gamma   90.00
#
_symmetry.space_group_name_H-M   'P 1'
#
loop_
_entity.id
_entity.type
_entity.pdbx_description
1 polymer ?
#
loop_
_entity_poly.entity_id
_entity_poly.type
_entity_poly.pdbx_seq_one_letter_code
_entity_poly.pdbx_strand_id
1 'polypeptide(L)'
;MLAGCGDKTRTQKQVCEIFNTKYPDRRISQSTVSRIENNVNSEFREFGNVTGIPKSGRKRILGDEQKWDILLDIQDNPHKPTKRVAADNDVLCQDQ
;
A
#
# COMPACT_ATOMS: atom_id res chain seq x y z
N MET A 1 16.55 -5.99 17.68
CA MET A 1 15.44 -5.13 18.13
C MET A 1 14.21 -6.01 18.39
N LEU A 2 13.32 -5.58 19.29
CA LEU A 2 12.29 -6.39 19.94
C LEU A 2 10.95 -6.27 19.19
N ALA A 3 10.47 -7.37 18.62
CA ALA A 3 9.19 -7.43 17.91
C ALA A 3 8.18 -8.27 18.71
N GLY A 4 7.09 -7.65 19.18
CA GLY A 4 6.01 -8.34 19.88
C GLY A 4 4.76 -7.48 20.03
N CYS A 5 3.59 -8.10 19.98
CA CYS A 5 2.30 -7.53 20.36
C CYS A 5 1.83 -8.28 21.62
N GLY A 6 1.64 -7.56 22.74
CA GLY A 6 1.33 -8.09 24.08
C GLY A 6 2.56 -8.40 24.98
N ASP A 7 2.34 -8.99 26.15
CA ASP A 7 3.34 -9.27 27.23
C ASP A 7 4.52 -10.21 26.85
N LYS A 8 4.65 -10.59 25.58
CA LYS A 8 5.69 -11.51 25.10
C LYS A 8 6.54 -10.84 24.05
N THR A 9 7.49 -10.04 24.53
CA THR A 9 8.57 -9.47 23.73
C THR A 9 9.41 -10.59 23.13
N ARG A 10 9.44 -10.71 21.80
CA ARG A 10 10.23 -11.71 21.09
C ARG A 10 11.32 -11.05 20.27
N THR A 11 12.42 -11.78 20.08
CA THR A 11 13.50 -11.34 19.19
C THR A 11 13.13 -11.60 17.73
N GLN A 12 13.65 -10.80 16.80
CA GLN A 12 13.45 -11.00 15.35
C GLN A 12 13.81 -12.42 14.89
N LYS A 13 14.84 -13.03 15.50
CA LYS A 13 15.24 -14.42 15.23
C LYS A 13 14.12 -15.41 15.56
N GLN A 14 13.52 -15.29 16.75
CA GLN A 14 12.42 -16.16 17.17
C GLN A 14 11.18 -15.98 16.30
N VAL A 15 10.87 -14.75 15.88
CA VAL A 15 9.75 -14.49 14.96
C VAL A 15 9.98 -15.18 13.62
N CYS A 16 11.19 -15.08 13.08
CA CYS A 16 11.58 -15.75 11.84
C CYS A 16 11.48 -17.28 11.94
N GLU A 17 11.97 -17.86 13.04
CA GLU A 17 11.91 -19.31 13.31
C GLU A 17 10.46 -19.80 13.43
N ILE A 18 9.62 -19.10 14.19
CA ILE A 18 8.19 -19.44 14.33
C ILE A 18 7.48 -19.38 12.98
N PHE A 19 7.72 -18.32 12.20
CA PHE A 19 7.08 -18.15 10.90
C PHE A 19 7.50 -19.25 9.92
N ASN A 20 8.80 -19.52 9.82
CA ASN A 20 9.36 -20.52 8.91
C ASN A 20 8.98 -21.95 9.31
N THR A 21 8.77 -22.21 10.60
CA THR A 21 8.26 -23.50 11.08
C THR A 21 6.78 -23.68 10.73
N LYS A 22 5.98 -22.61 10.84
CA LYS A 22 4.54 -22.64 10.55
C LYS A 22 4.23 -22.66 9.05
N TYR A 23 5.05 -22.00 8.25
CA TYR A 23 4.87 -21.87 6.80
C TYR A 23 6.15 -22.28 6.05
N PRO A 24 6.40 -23.59 5.89
CA PRO A 24 7.61 -24.06 5.23
C PRO A 24 7.71 -23.61 3.76
N ASP A 25 6.57 -23.41 3.10
CA ASP A 25 6.50 -23.00 1.68
C ASP A 25 6.81 -21.52 1.45
N ARG A 26 6.83 -20.69 2.50
CA ARG A 26 7.06 -19.25 2.43
C ARG A 26 8.09 -18.83 3.46
N ARG A 27 9.36 -19.13 3.19
CA ARG A 27 10.44 -18.77 4.10
C ARG A 27 10.69 -17.25 4.05
N ILE A 28 10.78 -16.64 5.22
CA ILE A 28 11.15 -15.24 5.41
C ILE A 28 12.54 -15.15 6.04
N SER A 29 13.25 -14.06 5.77
CA SER A 29 14.52 -13.73 6.41
C SER A 29 14.31 -12.78 7.59
N GLN A 30 15.31 -12.68 8.47
CA GLN A 30 15.30 -11.68 9.54
C GLN A 30 15.27 -10.24 8.99
N SER A 31 15.88 -9.99 7.82
CA SER A 31 15.80 -8.67 7.18
C SER A 31 14.38 -8.32 6.75
N THR A 32 13.58 -9.29 6.30
CA THR A 32 12.16 -9.08 6.02
C THR A 32 11.39 -8.73 7.29
N VAL A 33 11.65 -9.42 8.40
CA VAL A 33 11.03 -9.12 9.70
C VAL A 33 11.40 -7.71 10.16
N SER A 34 12.67 -7.31 10.05
CA SER A 34 13.10 -5.96 10.42
C SER A 34 12.48 -4.87 9.55
N ARG A 35 12.32 -5.10 8.24
CA ARG A 35 11.64 -4.15 7.34
C ARG A 35 10.17 -4.01 7.71
N ILE A 36 9.50 -5.11 8.01
CA ILE A 36 8.10 -5.10 8.46
C ILE A 36 8.00 -4.37 9.79
N GLU A 37 8.84 -4.69 10.79
CA GLU A 37 8.84 -4.00 12.09
C GLU A 37 9.01 -2.49 11.95
N ASN A 38 9.96 -2.05 11.11
CA ASN A 38 10.19 -0.63 10.86
C ASN A 38 8.99 0.03 10.17
N ASN A 39 8.47 -0.58 9.11
CA ASN A 39 7.32 -0.07 8.37
C ASN A 39 6.08 -0.03 9.26
N VAL A 40 5.76 -1.12 9.97
CA VAL A 40 4.61 -1.23 10.87
C VAL A 40 4.66 -0.15 11.95
N ASN A 41 5.84 0.12 12.53
CA ASN A 41 5.99 1.18 13.53
C ASN A 41 5.77 2.57 12.94
N SER A 42 6.28 2.86 11.74
CA SER A 42 6.00 4.13 11.06
C SER A 42 4.52 4.25 10.66
N GLU A 43 3.94 3.18 10.09
CA GLU A 43 2.55 3.11 9.64
C GLU A 43 1.58 3.29 10.80
N PHE A 44 1.82 2.60 11.91
CA PHE A 44 0.96 2.67 13.07
C PHE A 44 1.02 4.04 13.73
N ARG A 45 2.20 4.69 13.75
CA ARG A 45 2.35 6.05 14.28
C ARG A 45 1.66 7.09 13.40
N GLU A 46 1.70 6.93 12.08
CA GLU A 46 1.13 7.91 11.14
C GLU A 46 -0.36 7.70 10.88
N PHE A 47 -0.80 6.46 10.69
CA PHE A 47 -2.14 6.11 10.22
C PHE A 47 -2.99 5.38 11.27
N GLY A 48 -2.42 5.02 12.43
CA GLY A 48 -3.11 4.26 13.48
C GLY A 48 -3.50 2.83 13.08
N ASN A 49 -3.13 2.40 11.87
CA ASN A 49 -3.37 1.06 11.35
C ASN A 49 -2.15 0.55 10.58
N VAL A 50 -2.08 -0.77 10.45
CA VAL A 50 -0.99 -1.48 9.76
C VAL A 50 -1.44 -1.96 8.37
N THR A 51 -2.66 -1.62 7.98
CA THR A 51 -3.30 -2.09 6.76
C THR A 51 -3.47 -0.93 5.80
N GLY A 52 -2.52 -0.80 4.87
CA GLY A 52 -2.77 -0.11 3.61
C GLY A 52 -1.92 1.12 3.34
N ILE A 53 -0.58 1.05 3.46
CA ILE A 53 0.21 2.03 2.71
C ILE A 53 -0.06 1.82 1.22
N PRO A 54 -0.43 2.88 0.47
CA PRO A 54 -0.40 2.84 -0.98
C PRO A 54 1.02 2.53 -1.45
N LYS A 55 1.19 1.44 -2.20
CA LYS A 55 2.49 1.14 -2.84
C LYS A 55 2.92 2.36 -3.66
N SER A 56 4.12 2.87 -3.40
CA SER A 56 4.73 3.94 -4.18
C SER A 56 4.62 3.61 -5.67
N GLY A 57 4.06 4.54 -6.45
CA GLY A 57 3.89 4.41 -7.90
C GLY A 57 2.46 4.27 -8.41
N ARG A 58 1.46 3.95 -7.58
CA ARG A 58 0.05 3.91 -8.02
C ARG A 58 -0.80 4.91 -7.26
N LYS A 59 -1.13 6.05 -7.87
CA LYS A 59 -2.21 6.93 -7.41
C LYS A 59 -3.50 6.10 -7.40
N ARG A 60 -3.92 5.61 -6.23
CA ARG A 60 -5.08 4.71 -6.10
C ARG A 60 -6.40 5.46 -5.98
N ILE A 61 -6.34 6.74 -5.61
CA ILE A 61 -7.51 7.50 -5.20
C ILE A 61 -7.46 8.83 -5.96
N LEU A 62 -8.37 8.97 -6.93
CA LEU A 62 -8.71 10.27 -7.49
C LEU A 62 -9.34 11.11 -6.38
N GLY A 63 -8.96 12.38 -6.28
CA GLY A 63 -9.65 13.33 -5.42
C GLY A 63 -11.12 13.44 -5.84
N ASP A 64 -12.01 13.83 -4.92
CA ASP A 64 -13.43 13.93 -5.24
C ASP A 64 -13.70 14.97 -6.34
N GLU A 65 -12.95 16.07 -6.37
CA GLU A 65 -12.98 17.06 -7.46
C GLU A 65 -12.65 16.44 -8.83
N GLN A 66 -11.57 15.66 -8.90
CA GLN A 66 -11.20 14.96 -10.15
C GLN A 66 -12.28 13.96 -10.61
N LYS A 67 -13.00 13.32 -9.68
CA LYS A 67 -14.12 12.44 -10.05
C LYS A 67 -15.26 13.23 -10.67
N TRP A 68 -15.56 14.42 -10.15
CA TRP A 68 -16.59 15.29 -10.68
C TRP A 68 -16.24 15.80 -12.08
N ASP A 69 -14.99 16.22 -12.30
CA ASP A 69 -14.53 16.69 -13.60
C ASP A 69 -14.64 15.59 -14.68
N ILE A 70 -14.27 14.36 -14.35
CA ILE A 70 -14.42 13.21 -15.25
C ILE A 70 -15.89 12.93 -15.56
N LEU A 71 -16.78 13.02 -14.55
CA LEU A 71 -18.22 12.79 -14.75
C LEU A 71 -18.83 13.86 -15.66
N LEU A 72 -18.44 15.12 -15.49
CA LEU A 72 -18.86 16.22 -16.35
C LEU A 72 -18.36 16.04 -17.78
N ASP A 73 -17.10 15.67 -17.97
CA ASP A 73 -16.52 15.44 -19.32
C ASP A 73 -17.22 14.29 -20.08
N ILE A 74 -17.60 13.22 -19.37
CA ILE A 74 -18.37 12.12 -19.96
C ILE A 74 -19.80 12.57 -20.28
N GLN A 75 -20.42 13.39 -19.43
CA GLN A 75 -21.77 13.90 -19.64
C GLN A 75 -21.82 14.86 -20.84
N ASP A 76 -20.86 15.78 -20.94
CA ASP A 76 -20.78 16.78 -22.01
C ASP A 76 -20.40 16.16 -23.35
N ASN A 77 -19.64 15.06 -23.34
CA ASN A 77 -19.17 14.41 -24.56
C ASN A 77 -19.13 12.88 -24.46
N PRO A 78 -20.29 12.20 -24.52
CA PRO A 78 -20.40 10.75 -24.21
C PRO A 78 -19.69 9.84 -25.23
N HIS A 79 -19.34 10.36 -26.41
CA HIS A 79 -18.59 9.62 -27.44
C HIS A 79 -17.08 9.77 -27.31
N LYS A 80 -16.61 10.56 -26.33
CA LYS A 80 -15.19 10.77 -26.12
C LYS A 80 -14.54 9.46 -25.67
N PRO A 81 -13.45 9.02 -26.35
CA PRO A 81 -12.81 7.77 -25.99
C PRO A 81 -12.20 7.87 -24.60
N THR A 82 -12.35 6.83 -23.79
CA THR A 82 -11.89 6.77 -22.39
C THR A 82 -10.42 7.15 -22.22
N LYS A 83 -9.56 6.83 -23.21
CA LYS A 83 -8.14 7.22 -23.20
C LYS A 83 -7.94 8.74 -23.23
N ARG A 84 -8.79 9.48 -23.95
CA ARG A 84 -8.74 10.95 -23.98
C ARG A 84 -9.27 11.54 -22.68
N VAL A 85 -10.40 11.04 -22.17
CA VAL A 85 -10.92 11.44 -20.85
C VAL A 85 -9.87 11.27 -19.76
N ALA A 86 -9.15 10.14 -19.76
CA ALA A 86 -8.08 9.87 -18.80
C ALA A 86 -6.86 10.78 -18.95
N ALA A 87 -6.50 11.17 -20.18
CA ALA A 87 -5.40 12.09 -20.45
C ALA A 87 -5.74 13.53 -20.02
N ASP A 88 -6.96 13.97 -20.33
CA ASP A 88 -7.43 15.32 -20.01
C ASP A 88 -7.61 15.53 -18.50
N ASN A 89 -7.80 14.46 -17.73
CA ASN A 89 -7.96 14.47 -16.28
C ASN A 89 -6.73 13.95 -15.50
N ASP A 90 -5.56 13.81 -16.14
CA ASP A 90 -4.30 13.31 -15.53
C ASP A 90 -4.46 12.01 -14.70
N VAL A 91 -5.31 11.10 -15.18
CA VAL A 91 -5.61 9.82 -14.51
C VAL A 91 -4.56 8.76 -14.85
N LEU A 92 -3.80 8.97 -15.94
CA LEU A 92 -2.77 8.05 -16.39
C LEU A 92 -1.53 8.19 -15.50
N CYS A 93 -0.97 7.06 -15.06
CA CYS A 93 0.40 7.03 -14.58
C CYS A 93 1.31 7.52 -15.71
N GLN A 94 2.04 8.60 -15.49
CA GLN A 94 3.22 8.88 -16.30
C GLN A 94 4.25 7.81 -15.95
N ASP A 95 4.59 6.98 -16.94
CA ASP A 95 5.76 6.11 -16.85
C ASP A 95 6.99 7.03 -16.82
N GLN A 96 7.47 7.34 -15.60
CA GLN A 96 8.80 7.90 -15.33
C GLN A 96 9.63 6.88 -14.56
#